data_AF-Q9JLN2-F1
#
_entry.id   AF-Q9JLN2-F1
#
_cell.length_a   1.000
_cell.length_b   1.000
_cell.length_c   1.000
_cell.angle_alpha   90.00
_cell.angle_beta   90.00
_cell.angle_gamma   90.00
#
_symmetry.space_group_name_H-M   'P 1'
#
loop_
_entity.id
_entity.type
_entity.pdbx_description
1 polymer ?
#
loop_
_entity_poly.entity_id
_entity_poly.type
_entity_poly.pdbx_seq_one_letter_code
_entity_poly.pdbx_strand_id
1 'polypeptide(L)'
;MRHCGCAADPSPWWVLLLYVHVVILARATSAPLTTATVLTRSSKDPCSSWSPAVPTKQYPTLDVIWPEKEVPLNGTLTLSCTACSRFPNFSILYWLGNGSFIEHLPGRLREGHTSREQRNASTWLHRALVLEELSPSLLSTNFSCLFVDPGQVAQYHVILAQLWDGLKTAPSPSQETLSSHSPGPRSAGPGAP
;
A
#
# COMPACT_ATOMS: atom_id res chain seq x y z
N MET A 1 29.62 -3.66 -59.85
CA MET A 1 29.91 -5.03 -59.36
C MET A 1 29.77 -5.00 -57.85
N ARG A 2 28.89 -5.84 -57.30
CA ARG A 2 28.58 -5.87 -55.86
C ARG A 2 29.61 -6.78 -55.19
N HIS A 3 30.36 -6.28 -54.22
CA HIS A 3 31.14 -7.12 -53.32
C HIS A 3 30.25 -7.49 -52.13
N CYS A 4 29.85 -8.77 -52.07
CA CYS A 4 29.28 -9.39 -50.89
C CYS A 4 30.40 -9.60 -49.87
N GLY A 5 30.38 -8.88 -48.76
CA GLY A 5 31.19 -9.20 -47.59
C GLY A 5 30.51 -10.32 -46.80
N CYS A 6 31.04 -11.54 -46.87
CA CYS A 6 30.75 -12.56 -45.88
C CYS A 6 31.46 -12.17 -44.58
N ALA A 7 30.70 -11.70 -43.58
CA ALA A 7 31.21 -11.66 -42.22
C ALA A 7 31.41 -13.11 -41.75
N ALA A 8 32.62 -13.43 -41.31
CA ALA A 8 32.94 -14.72 -40.72
C ALA A 8 32.13 -14.91 -39.43
N ASP A 9 31.41 -16.03 -39.31
CA ASP A 9 30.72 -16.39 -38.08
C ASP A 9 31.73 -16.49 -36.93
N PRO A 10 31.47 -15.86 -35.77
CA PRO A 10 32.33 -16.02 -34.61
C PRO A 10 32.27 -17.48 -34.14
N SER A 11 33.46 -18.05 -33.94
CA SER A 11 33.69 -19.44 -33.52
C SER A 11 32.71 -19.90 -32.41
N PRO A 12 32.04 -21.06 -32.59
CA PRO A 12 31.04 -21.59 -31.65
C PRO A 12 31.64 -22.08 -30.32
N TRP A 13 32.96 -21.98 -30.15
CA TRP A 13 33.66 -22.53 -28.99
C TRP A 13 33.42 -21.69 -27.73
N TRP A 14 33.22 -20.39 -27.87
CA TRP A 14 32.86 -19.51 -26.74
C TRP A 14 31.50 -19.85 -26.14
N VAL A 15 30.53 -20.25 -26.98
CA VAL A 15 29.21 -20.67 -26.54
C VAL A 15 29.28 -21.99 -25.79
N LEU A 16 30.10 -22.94 -26.26
CA LEU A 16 30.34 -24.21 -25.58
C LEU A 16 31.04 -24.01 -24.23
N LEU A 17 32.03 -23.12 -24.16
CA LEU A 17 32.70 -22.78 -22.92
C LEU A 17 31.71 -22.18 -21.91
N LEU A 18 30.87 -21.22 -22.32
CA LEU A 18 29.84 -20.64 -21.45
C LEU A 18 28.86 -21.71 -20.96
N TYR A 19 28.41 -22.60 -21.84
CA TYR A 19 27.50 -23.69 -21.47
C TYR A 19 28.11 -24.63 -20.43
N VAL A 20 29.37 -25.04 -20.62
CA VAL A 20 30.09 -25.89 -19.66
C VAL A 20 30.25 -25.20 -18.31
N HIS A 21 30.56 -23.90 -18.29
CA HIS A 21 30.67 -23.13 -17.04
C HIS A 21 29.33 -23.05 -16.28
N VAL A 22 28.23 -22.79 -16.98
CA VAL A 22 26.88 -22.75 -16.36
C VAL A 22 26.50 -24.13 -15.80
N VAL A 23 26.80 -25.21 -16.51
CA VAL A 23 26.50 -26.58 -16.05
C VAL A 23 27.37 -26.98 -14.84
N ILE A 24 28.65 -26.60 -14.81
CA ILE A 24 29.52 -26.84 -13.65
C ILE A 24 29.03 -26.03 -12.43
N LEU A 25 28.65 -24.77 -12.62
CA LEU A 25 28.15 -23.92 -11.54
C LEU A 25 26.84 -24.48 -10.95
N ALA A 26 25.93 -24.93 -11.82
CA ALA A 26 24.68 -25.56 -11.40
C ALA A 26 24.91 -26.88 -10.62
N ARG A 27 25.92 -27.68 -11.00
CA ARG A 27 26.28 -28.91 -10.27
C ARG A 27 27.01 -28.66 -8.96
N ALA A 28 27.76 -27.56 -8.85
CA ALA A 28 28.40 -27.19 -7.58
C ALA A 28 27.42 -26.74 -6.49
N THR A 29 26.14 -26.52 -6.84
CA THR A 29 25.11 -26.07 -5.88
C THR A 29 24.24 -27.21 -5.33
N SER A 30 24.46 -28.47 -5.74
CA SER A 30 23.75 -29.62 -5.17
C SER A 30 24.60 -30.35 -4.11
N ALA A 31 24.85 -29.70 -2.97
CA ALA A 31 25.31 -30.39 -1.77
C ALA A 31 24.10 -30.62 -0.85
N PRO A 32 23.94 -31.82 -0.25
CA PRO A 32 22.78 -32.15 0.57
C PRO A 32 22.82 -31.41 1.91
N LEU A 33 21.63 -31.06 2.36
CA LEU A 33 21.28 -30.33 3.58
C LEU A 33 21.86 -31.01 4.85
N THR A 34 22.80 -30.36 5.53
CA THR A 34 23.16 -30.70 6.91
C THR A 34 22.35 -29.82 7.84
N THR A 35 21.56 -30.48 8.68
CA THR A 35 20.69 -29.94 9.73
C THR A 35 21.42 -28.92 10.59
N ALA A 36 21.08 -27.64 10.46
CA ALA A 36 21.44 -26.60 11.41
C ALA A 36 20.17 -26.18 12.16
N THR A 37 20.21 -26.37 13.48
CA THR A 37 19.22 -25.98 14.47
C THR A 37 18.68 -24.58 14.16
N VAL A 38 17.41 -24.51 13.77
CA VAL A 38 16.68 -23.25 13.69
C VAL A 38 16.51 -22.76 15.12
N LEU A 39 17.41 -21.88 15.56
CA LEU A 39 17.04 -20.89 16.54
C LEU A 39 15.95 -20.07 15.87
N THR A 40 14.70 -20.30 16.24
CA THR A 40 13.57 -19.41 15.96
C THR A 40 13.88 -18.07 16.62
N ARG A 41 14.73 -17.27 15.97
CA ARG A 41 14.74 -15.84 16.17
C ARG A 41 13.37 -15.41 15.69
N SER A 42 12.49 -15.11 16.63
CA SER A 42 11.24 -14.41 16.38
C SER A 42 11.61 -13.07 15.74
N SER A 43 11.79 -13.11 14.41
CA SER A 43 12.04 -11.94 13.58
C SER A 43 10.71 -11.25 13.50
N LYS A 44 10.45 -10.38 14.47
CA LYS A 44 9.38 -9.40 14.38
C LYS A 44 9.41 -8.81 12.97
N ASP A 45 8.28 -8.89 12.28
CA ASP A 45 8.15 -8.33 10.94
C ASP A 45 8.62 -6.86 11.00
N PRO A 46 9.66 -6.47 10.28
CA PRO A 46 10.18 -5.11 10.32
C PRO A 46 9.18 -4.08 9.76
N CYS A 47 8.10 -4.51 9.10
CA CYS A 47 6.93 -3.69 8.76
C CYS A 47 5.84 -3.67 9.84
N SER A 48 5.92 -4.53 10.86
CA SER A 48 5.08 -4.46 12.07
C SER A 48 5.76 -3.60 13.13
N SER A 49 5.45 -2.30 13.15
CA SER A 49 5.88 -1.41 14.22
C SER A 49 5.38 -1.92 15.59
N TRP A 50 6.30 -2.19 16.51
CA TRP A 50 6.01 -2.64 17.87
C TRP A 50 5.79 -1.47 18.82
N SER A 51 4.66 -1.51 19.55
CA SER A 51 4.51 -0.90 20.87
C SER A 51 3.97 -1.99 21.82
N PRO A 52 4.66 -2.34 22.93
CA PRO A 52 4.30 -3.46 23.80
C PRO A 52 3.06 -3.25 24.70
N ALA A 53 2.26 -2.20 24.51
CA ALA A 53 1.20 -1.84 25.46
C ALA A 53 -0.20 -1.63 24.84
N VAL A 54 -0.40 -1.93 23.55
CA VAL A 54 -1.68 -1.69 22.85
C VAL A 54 -2.02 -2.94 22.02
N PRO A 55 -3.31 -3.34 21.91
CA PRO A 55 -3.71 -4.47 21.06
C PRO A 55 -3.08 -4.32 19.67
N THR A 56 -2.50 -5.40 19.16
CA THR A 56 -1.70 -5.42 17.93
C THR A 56 -2.56 -5.03 16.73
N LYS A 57 -2.68 -3.73 16.46
CA LYS A 57 -3.23 -3.22 15.21
C LYS A 57 -2.17 -3.56 14.16
N GLN A 58 -2.34 -4.70 13.48
CA GLN A 58 -1.53 -5.04 12.32
C GLN A 58 -1.71 -3.89 11.33
N TYR A 59 -0.68 -3.05 11.22
CA TYR A 59 -0.70 -1.99 10.23
C TYR A 59 -0.55 -2.69 8.87
N PRO A 60 -1.49 -2.51 7.94
CA PRO A 60 -1.39 -3.17 6.65
C PRO A 60 -0.10 -2.73 5.96
N THR A 61 0.50 -3.62 5.16
CA THR A 61 1.71 -3.30 4.36
C THR A 61 1.50 -2.13 3.41
N LEU A 62 0.24 -1.75 3.18
CA LEU A 62 -0.22 -0.68 2.32
C LEU A 62 -1.32 0.12 3.03
N ASP A 63 -1.19 1.44 3.06
CA ASP A 63 -2.17 2.36 3.64
C ASP A 63 -2.41 3.55 2.72
N VAL A 64 -3.62 4.09 2.74
CA VAL A 64 -4.00 5.28 1.97
C VAL A 64 -4.62 6.31 2.91
N ILE A 65 -4.15 7.54 2.83
CA ILE A 65 -4.66 8.68 3.57
C ILE A 65 -5.39 9.61 2.60
N TRP A 66 -6.56 10.08 3.02
CA TRP A 66 -7.43 11.00 2.28
C TRP A 66 -7.96 12.09 3.22
N PRO A 67 -8.47 13.23 2.70
CA PRO A 67 -9.09 14.25 3.52
C PRO A 67 -10.42 13.79 4.12
N GLU A 68 -10.57 14.00 5.42
CA GLU A 68 -11.79 13.70 6.16
C GLU A 68 -12.98 14.60 5.76
N LYS A 69 -12.70 15.78 5.22
CA LYS A 69 -13.73 16.72 4.77
C LYS A 69 -13.87 16.68 3.26
N GLU A 70 -15.11 16.76 2.80
CA GLU A 70 -15.42 16.92 1.39
C GLU A 70 -14.76 18.17 0.83
N VAL A 71 -14.10 18.01 -0.31
CA VAL A 71 -13.51 19.11 -1.08
C VAL A 71 -14.54 19.53 -2.13
N PRO A 72 -14.79 20.83 -2.33
CA PRO A 72 -15.71 21.28 -3.38
C PRO A 72 -15.22 20.86 -4.76
N LEU A 73 -16.14 20.76 -5.72
CA LEU A 73 -15.80 20.59 -7.13
C LEU A 73 -14.85 21.72 -7.58
N ASN A 74 -13.98 21.37 -8.52
CA ASN A 74 -12.87 22.20 -9.01
C ASN A 74 -11.81 22.53 -7.95
N GLY A 75 -11.95 22.02 -6.72
CA GLY A 75 -10.92 22.08 -5.70
C GLY A 75 -9.81 21.08 -5.96
N THR A 76 -8.67 21.32 -5.31
CA THR A 76 -7.53 20.40 -5.33
C THR A 76 -7.63 19.41 -4.17
N LEU A 77 -7.37 18.14 -4.45
CA LEU A 77 -7.42 17.04 -3.50
C LEU A 77 -6.15 16.20 -3.65
N THR A 78 -5.58 15.73 -2.55
CA THR A 78 -4.45 14.81 -2.57
C THR A 78 -4.79 13.53 -1.81
N LEU A 79 -4.52 12.40 -2.45
CA LEU A 79 -4.51 11.09 -1.83
C LEU A 79 -3.06 10.68 -1.61
N SER A 80 -2.73 10.15 -0.43
CA SER A 80 -1.36 9.75 -0.09
C SER A 80 -1.33 8.26 0.17
N CYS A 81 -0.49 7.53 -0.55
CA CYS A 81 -0.32 6.11 -0.34
C CYS A 81 1.05 5.81 0.28
N THR A 82 1.07 4.92 1.27
CA THR A 82 2.29 4.50 1.96
C THR A 82 2.39 2.98 1.95
N ALA A 83 3.57 2.44 1.70
CA ALA A 83 3.84 1.02 1.79
C ALA A 83 5.17 0.72 2.47
N CYS A 84 5.31 -0.48 3.03
CA CYS A 84 6.56 -0.96 3.64
C CYS A 84 7.05 -2.21 2.93
N SER A 85 8.33 -2.24 2.53
CA SER A 85 8.97 -3.41 1.93
C SER A 85 10.22 -3.80 2.73
N ARG A 86 10.54 -5.10 2.71
CA ARG A 86 11.85 -5.61 3.15
C ARG A 86 12.88 -5.63 2.01
N PHE A 87 12.46 -5.28 0.80
CA PHE A 87 13.27 -5.30 -0.42
C PHE A 87 13.56 -3.85 -0.87
N PRO A 88 14.69 -3.27 -0.45
CA PRO A 88 14.94 -1.83 -0.62
C PRO A 88 14.99 -1.35 -2.07
N ASN A 89 15.49 -2.23 -2.96
CA ASN A 89 15.70 -1.88 -4.36
C ASN A 89 14.69 -2.56 -5.30
N PHE A 90 13.90 -3.50 -4.79
CA PHE A 90 12.98 -4.31 -5.58
C PHE A 90 11.56 -4.10 -5.08
N SER A 91 11.11 -2.84 -5.11
CA SER A 91 9.75 -2.50 -4.74
C SER A 91 9.24 -1.30 -5.54
N ILE A 92 7.96 -1.36 -5.89
CA ILE A 92 7.26 -0.31 -6.64
C ILE A 92 5.92 0.01 -5.96
N LEU A 93 5.58 1.30 -5.98
CA LEU A 93 4.33 1.85 -5.47
C LEU A 93 3.76 2.76 -6.55
N TYR A 94 2.52 2.56 -6.97
CA TYR A 94 1.90 3.38 -8.01
C TYR A 94 0.37 3.43 -7.88
N TRP A 95 -0.24 4.32 -8.65
CA TRP A 95 -1.67 4.56 -8.68
C TRP A 95 -2.28 4.12 -10.00
N LEU A 96 -3.51 3.62 -9.91
CA LEU A 96 -4.39 3.35 -11.03
C LEU A 96 -5.72 4.05 -10.79
N GLY A 97 -6.46 4.36 -11.86
CA GLY A 97 -7.87 4.72 -11.79
C GLY A 97 -8.65 3.88 -12.78
N ASN A 98 -9.71 3.22 -12.32
CA ASN A 98 -10.50 2.27 -13.11
C ASN A 98 -9.64 1.21 -13.82
N GLY A 99 -8.53 0.79 -13.18
CA GLY A 99 -7.58 -0.18 -13.73
C GLY A 99 -6.59 0.35 -14.77
N SER A 100 -6.64 1.64 -15.10
CA SER A 100 -5.71 2.29 -16.03
C SER A 100 -4.68 3.17 -15.29
N PHE A 101 -3.51 3.37 -15.88
CA PHE A 101 -2.54 4.34 -15.37
C PHE A 101 -3.12 5.76 -15.37
N ILE A 102 -2.65 6.58 -14.43
CA ILE A 102 -3.21 7.91 -14.14
C ILE A 102 -3.13 8.84 -15.35
N GLU A 103 -2.05 8.77 -16.12
CA GLU A 103 -1.82 9.57 -17.33
C GLU A 103 -2.82 9.29 -18.47
N HIS A 104 -3.56 8.16 -18.41
CA HIS A 104 -4.58 7.81 -19.39
C HIS A 104 -6.01 8.17 -18.93
N LEU A 105 -6.17 8.68 -17.71
CA LEU A 105 -7.47 9.11 -17.21
C LEU A 105 -7.80 10.53 -17.69
N PRO A 106 -9.08 10.84 -17.95
CA PRO A 106 -9.49 12.20 -18.21
C PRO A 106 -9.39 13.07 -16.95
N GLY A 107 -9.21 14.38 -17.15
CA GLY A 107 -9.16 15.37 -16.07
C GLY A 107 -7.73 15.80 -15.70
N ARG A 108 -7.63 16.64 -14.67
CA ARG A 108 -6.35 17.17 -14.20
C ARG A 108 -5.84 16.37 -13.01
N LEU A 109 -5.15 15.29 -13.32
CA LEU A 109 -4.61 14.32 -12.38
C LEU A 109 -3.10 14.25 -12.52
N ARG A 110 -2.39 14.05 -11.42
CA ARG A 110 -0.94 13.85 -11.44
C ARG A 110 -0.49 12.87 -10.37
N GLU A 111 0.17 11.80 -10.80
CA GLU A 111 0.91 10.93 -9.89
C GLU A 111 2.23 11.63 -9.47
N GLY A 112 2.51 11.62 -8.17
CA GLY A 112 3.73 12.17 -7.60
C GLY A 112 4.94 11.24 -7.74
N HIS A 113 6.12 11.78 -7.42
CA HIS A 113 7.33 10.97 -7.28
C HIS A 113 7.21 10.01 -6.09
N THR A 114 7.74 8.79 -6.22
CA THR A 114 7.83 7.85 -5.10
C THR A 114 8.97 8.25 -4.16
N SER A 115 8.64 8.79 -2.99
CA SER A 115 9.63 8.97 -1.92
C SER A 115 9.98 7.62 -1.30
N ARG A 116 11.25 7.41 -0.97
CA ARG A 116 11.74 6.20 -0.31
C ARG A 116 12.55 6.59 0.92
N GLU A 117 12.23 5.98 2.05
CA GLU A 117 12.94 6.18 3.32
C GLU A 117 13.36 4.83 3.90
N GLN A 118 14.67 4.65 4.13
CA GLN A 118 15.17 3.46 4.81
C GLN A 118 14.98 3.62 6.32
N ARG A 119 14.20 2.72 6.93
CA ARG A 119 14.02 2.65 8.39
C ARG A 119 14.34 1.24 8.87
N ASN A 120 15.43 1.10 9.63
CA ASN A 120 15.95 -0.20 10.07
C ASN A 120 16.17 -1.14 8.86
N ALA A 121 15.62 -2.35 8.92
CA ALA A 121 15.69 -3.36 7.85
C ALA A 121 14.58 -3.22 6.78
N SER A 122 13.76 -2.17 6.84
CA SER A 122 12.66 -1.94 5.90
C SER A 122 12.83 -0.64 5.14
N THR A 123 12.21 -0.58 3.98
CA THR A 123 12.08 0.61 3.15
C THR A 123 10.62 1.02 3.11
N TRP A 124 10.37 2.27 3.47
CA TRP A 124 9.06 2.89 3.40
C TRP A 124 8.95 3.64 2.09
N LEU A 125 7.88 3.37 1.34
CA LEU A 125 7.56 4.05 0.10
C LEU A 125 6.36 4.95 0.35
N HIS A 126 6.41 6.16 -0.19
CA HIS A 126 5.29 7.07 -0.18
C HIS A 126 5.07 7.65 -1.58
N ARG A 127 3.80 7.71 -2.02
CA ARG A 127 3.44 8.29 -3.29
C ARG A 127 2.08 8.96 -3.24
N ALA A 128 2.06 10.24 -3.59
CA ALA A 128 0.84 11.03 -3.67
C ALA A 128 0.18 10.89 -5.05
N LEU A 129 -1.15 10.96 -5.08
CA LEU A 129 -1.96 11.23 -6.25
C LEU A 129 -2.66 12.57 -6.04
N VAL A 130 -2.37 13.54 -6.90
CA VAL A 130 -2.94 14.88 -6.84
C VAL A 130 -4.05 15.00 -7.89
N LEU A 131 -5.26 15.26 -7.42
CA LEU A 131 -6.38 15.68 -8.23
C LEU A 131 -6.37 17.21 -8.23
N GLU A 132 -5.78 17.81 -9.25
CA GLU A 132 -5.63 19.27 -9.32
C GLU A 132 -6.98 19.97 -9.42
N GLU A 133 -7.93 19.33 -10.11
CA GLU A 133 -9.30 19.80 -10.32
C GLU A 133 -10.29 18.65 -10.14
N LEU A 134 -11.01 18.66 -9.02
CA LEU A 134 -11.99 17.63 -8.70
C LEU A 134 -13.23 17.76 -9.59
N SER A 135 -13.50 16.73 -10.41
CA SER A 135 -14.67 16.67 -11.28
C SER A 135 -15.66 15.59 -10.84
N PRO A 136 -16.93 15.63 -11.28
CA PRO A 136 -17.92 14.59 -10.97
C PRO A 136 -17.47 13.19 -11.38
N SER A 137 -16.74 13.05 -12.50
CA SER A 137 -16.21 11.77 -12.95
C SER A 137 -15.11 11.21 -12.03
N LEU A 138 -14.33 12.09 -11.40
CA LEU A 138 -13.27 11.67 -10.47
C LEU A 138 -13.84 11.23 -9.12
N LEU A 139 -15.00 11.73 -8.72
CA LEU A 139 -15.67 11.29 -7.49
C LEU A 139 -16.08 9.81 -7.53
N SER A 140 -16.47 9.31 -8.71
CA SER A 140 -16.88 7.92 -8.93
C SER A 140 -15.75 7.04 -9.47
N THR A 141 -14.55 7.60 -9.70
CA THR A 141 -13.40 6.82 -10.16
C THR A 141 -12.92 5.90 -9.04
N ASN A 142 -12.68 4.63 -9.37
CA ASN A 142 -12.05 3.67 -8.48
C ASN A 142 -10.54 3.84 -8.58
N PHE A 143 -10.00 4.69 -7.71
CA PHE A 143 -8.56 4.81 -7.57
C PHE A 143 -8.02 3.61 -6.81
N SER A 144 -6.91 3.06 -7.26
CA SER A 144 -6.22 1.98 -6.58
C SER A 144 -4.78 2.37 -6.35
N CYS A 145 -4.32 2.29 -5.11
CA CYS A 145 -2.88 2.24 -4.87
C CYS A 145 -2.42 0.80 -4.95
N LEU A 146 -1.40 0.51 -5.76
CA LEU A 146 -0.79 -0.81 -5.89
C LEU A 146 0.65 -0.78 -5.38
N PHE A 147 0.98 -1.77 -4.57
CA PHE A 147 2.33 -2.04 -4.08
C PHE A 147 2.76 -3.44 -4.49
N VAL A 148 3.97 -3.55 -5.02
CA VAL A 148 4.55 -4.82 -5.45
C VAL A 148 6.01 -4.91 -4.99
N ASP A 149 6.37 -6.04 -4.40
CA ASP A 149 7.74 -6.46 -4.11
C ASP A 149 7.90 -8.00 -4.32
N PRO A 150 9.11 -8.58 -4.21
CA PRO A 150 9.32 -10.02 -4.40
C PRO A 150 8.52 -10.94 -3.46
N GLY A 151 8.03 -10.43 -2.33
CA GLY A 151 7.26 -11.20 -1.37
C GLY A 151 5.75 -11.09 -1.54
N GLN A 152 5.26 -9.98 -2.10
CA GLN A 152 3.82 -9.70 -2.14
C GLN A 152 3.38 -8.69 -3.19
N VAL A 153 2.09 -8.77 -3.51
CA VAL A 153 1.31 -7.73 -4.18
C VAL A 153 0.20 -7.31 -3.23
N ALA A 154 0.04 -6.01 -3.02
CA ALA A 154 -1.04 -5.44 -2.22
C ALA A 154 -1.73 -4.31 -2.98
N GLN A 155 -3.04 -4.18 -2.81
CA GLN A 155 -3.86 -3.16 -3.45
C GLN A 155 -4.83 -2.54 -2.44
N TYR A 156 -5.01 -1.23 -2.50
CA TYR A 156 -6.01 -0.51 -1.73
C TYR A 156 -6.88 0.31 -2.67
N HIS A 157 -8.19 0.08 -2.63
CA HIS A 157 -9.17 0.76 -3.47
C HIS A 157 -9.83 1.91 -2.73
N VAL A 158 -10.05 3.01 -3.45
CA VAL A 158 -10.70 4.19 -2.91
C VAL A 158 -11.60 4.84 -3.97
N ILE A 159 -12.86 5.06 -3.57
CA ILE A 159 -13.86 5.80 -4.34
C ILE A 159 -14.29 6.98 -3.46
N LEU A 160 -14.01 8.21 -3.92
CA LEU A 160 -14.18 9.41 -3.10
C LEU A 160 -15.63 9.63 -2.65
N ALA A 161 -16.59 9.39 -3.54
CA ALA A 161 -18.01 9.52 -3.21
C ALA A 161 -18.40 8.59 -2.04
N GLN A 162 -17.95 7.33 -2.08
CA GLN A 162 -18.27 6.35 -1.04
C GLN A 162 -17.59 6.66 0.29
N LEU A 163 -16.34 7.15 0.25
CA LEU A 163 -15.62 7.55 1.45
C LEU A 163 -16.37 8.64 2.21
N TRP A 164 -16.74 9.72 1.52
CA TRP A 164 -17.36 10.85 2.17
C TRP A 164 -18.81 10.59 2.59
N ASP A 165 -19.56 9.77 1.84
CA ASP A 165 -20.87 9.27 2.27
C ASP A 165 -20.76 8.40 3.55
N GLY A 166 -19.70 7.58 3.65
CA GLY A 166 -19.40 6.80 4.85
C GLY A 166 -19.08 7.67 6.07
N LEU A 167 -18.33 8.76 5.90
CA LEU A 167 -18.02 9.70 6.98
C LEU A 167 -19.25 10.47 7.47
N LYS A 168 -20.20 10.80 6.60
CA LYS A 168 -21.47 11.45 6.99
C LYS A 168 -22.35 10.53 7.85
N THR A 169 -22.24 9.23 7.66
CA THR A 169 -23.10 8.22 8.32
C THR A 169 -22.49 7.72 9.64
N ALA A 170 -21.20 7.98 9.89
CA ALA A 170 -20.55 7.59 11.14
C ALA A 170 -21.10 8.40 12.33
N PRO A 171 -21.60 7.75 13.40
CA PRO A 171 -22.05 8.45 14.60
C PRO A 171 -20.89 9.26 15.21
N SER A 172 -21.14 10.54 15.49
CA SER A 172 -20.19 11.37 16.24
C SER A 172 -20.00 10.80 17.66
N PRO A 173 -18.77 10.61 18.18
CA PRO A 173 -18.53 10.03 19.51
C PRO A 173 -18.97 10.89 20.71
N SER A 174 -19.80 11.92 20.50
CA SER A 174 -20.07 12.95 21.52
C SER A 174 -21.55 13.11 21.90
N GLN A 175 -22.42 12.13 21.63
CA GLN A 175 -23.82 12.18 22.11
C GLN A 175 -24.32 10.99 22.93
N GLU A 176 -23.47 10.04 23.30
CA GLU A 176 -23.81 9.03 24.33
C GLU A 176 -23.46 9.50 25.75
N THR A 177 -23.87 10.70 26.16
CA THR A 177 -23.97 11.02 27.60
C THR A 177 -24.99 12.14 27.88
N LEU A 178 -26.24 12.02 27.44
CA LEU A 178 -27.36 12.67 28.15
C LEU A 178 -28.73 12.11 27.72
N SER A 179 -29.01 10.84 28.00
CA SER A 179 -30.41 10.39 28.07
C SER A 179 -30.56 9.20 29.02
N SER A 180 -30.27 9.46 30.29
CA SER A 180 -30.85 8.68 31.40
C SER A 180 -31.65 9.65 32.26
N HIS A 181 -32.80 10.09 31.74
CA HIS A 181 -33.83 10.71 32.56
C HIS A 181 -34.53 9.60 33.35
N SER A 182 -34.05 9.33 34.56
CA SER A 182 -34.80 8.63 35.59
C SER A 182 -35.81 9.59 36.26
N PRO A 183 -36.99 9.11 36.68
CA PRO A 183 -38.02 9.95 37.31
C PRO A 183 -37.61 10.33 38.74
N GLY A 184 -37.78 11.61 39.10
CA GLY A 184 -37.48 12.13 40.42
C GLY A 184 -38.39 11.60 41.54
N PRO A 185 -37.93 11.55 42.80
CA PRO A 185 -38.75 11.11 43.91
C PRO A 185 -39.71 12.23 44.34
N ARG A 186 -41.02 11.92 44.37
CA ARG A 186 -42.03 12.75 45.05
C ARG A 186 -42.06 12.38 46.54
N SER A 187 -41.89 13.39 47.39
CA SER A 187 -42.02 13.29 48.85
C SER A 187 -43.45 13.56 49.34
N ALA A 188 -43.91 12.66 50.20
CA ALA A 188 -44.74 12.81 51.41
C ALA A 188 -46.20 13.36 51.39
N GLY A 189 -47.09 12.50 51.93
CA GLY A 189 -48.16 12.82 52.89
C GLY A 189 -49.57 13.03 52.31
N PRO A 190 -50.66 12.51 52.94
CA PRO A 190 -50.95 12.64 54.37
C PRO A 190 -51.48 11.36 55.07
N GLY A 191 -51.60 11.44 56.40
CA GLY A 191 -51.80 10.33 57.33
C GLY A 191 -53.24 9.88 57.61
N ALA A 192 -53.31 8.89 58.48
CA ALA A 192 -54.47 8.30 59.15
C ALA A 192 -53.95 7.68 60.48
N PRO A 193 -54.80 7.35 61.48
CA PRO A 193 -56.27 7.37 61.49
C PRO A 193 -56.91 8.42 62.41
#